data_AF-A0A8K0A040-F1
#
_entry.id   AF-A0A8K0A040-F1
#
_cell.length_a   1.000
_cell.length_b   1.000
_cell.length_c   1.000
_cell.angle_alpha   90.00
_cell.angle_beta   90.00
_cell.angle_gamma   90.00
#
_symmetry.space_group_name_H-M   'P 1'
#
loop_
_entity.id
_entity.type
_entity.pdbx_description
1 polymer ?
#
loop_
_entity_poly.entity_id
_entity_poly.type
_entity_poly.pdbx_seq_one_letter_code
_entity_poly.pdbx_strand_id
1 'polypeptide(L)'
;MDPPSMRCIRLSPVCFFCVVFGAALYYHYNYYYIQPNVSLKILPVLLRSDLNRTPWDAKVPVSVTPKAQQVLMKTGDHVLNDDVSESSKNISTTATCEPHLNVAFLKVHKCGSTTVEHMLFNFGDRHNLIVALPSKTDCDIIGHFGIIRDEDYEPPPGGKRWNIFTHHAMYNRTRFHQLMAPNTRYITILRKPIERLQSAFHYFRLRTRFPGMEEETAKGIAHVTTYLKKPSFWDPLFKPPENIIDRENVCFRNCMVRDLGLLQRDYENYTVVQELIKGIDNDFTMVMIMEYLPASLVLLKRRMCWALYDILYNTARLPKQSKYKLQANITQTMEEKFKKHNYADVMLYNHFEELFLKQIEQEGADFSDEVKHFERVNDQVSRFCAANNKMKWKDRKETLIEKSKWNDAFVVDKFFCLRLHFERIHWDYILWSRYKMRPTRKQKRNRIGMYCGSAIERPKLNESIRMVKKYAMVNIKCGRAINNEQNKMKICTMGNR
;
A
#
# COMPACT_ATOMS: atom_id res chain seq x y z
N MET A 1 -23.71 77.11 -12.29
CA MET A 1 -22.37 76.49 -12.17
C MET A 1 -22.39 75.78 -10.84
N ASP A 2 -22.65 74.47 -10.89
CA ASP A 2 -22.98 73.71 -9.70
C ASP A 2 -21.82 73.66 -8.69
N PRO A 3 -22.10 73.71 -7.38
CA PRO A 3 -21.09 73.62 -6.35
C PRO A 3 -20.52 72.19 -6.28
N PRO A 4 -19.21 72.02 -5.96
CA PRO A 4 -18.62 70.71 -5.85
C PRO A 4 -19.17 69.95 -4.63
N SER A 5 -19.66 68.75 -4.88
CA SER A 5 -20.21 67.83 -3.89
C SER A 5 -19.19 67.45 -2.80
N MET A 6 -19.58 67.59 -1.54
CA MET A 6 -18.93 66.89 -0.40
C MET A 6 -19.12 65.37 -0.54
N ARG A 7 -18.07 64.59 -0.27
CA ARG A 7 -18.22 63.19 0.15
C ARG A 7 -17.50 62.94 1.46
N CYS A 8 -18.30 62.49 2.42
CA CYS A 8 -17.90 61.99 3.72
C CYS A 8 -16.99 60.75 3.64
N ILE A 9 -16.12 60.65 4.63
CA ILE A 9 -15.34 59.47 5.03
C ILE A 9 -16.19 58.18 5.05
N ARG A 10 -15.64 57.04 4.60
CA ARG A 10 -15.67 55.74 5.33
C ARG A 10 -14.95 54.58 4.61
N LEU A 11 -13.93 54.05 5.30
CA LEU A 11 -13.50 52.64 5.44
C LEU A 11 -12.83 51.91 4.25
N SER A 12 -11.81 51.09 4.58
CA SER A 12 -11.08 50.20 3.68
C SER A 12 -11.88 48.93 3.31
N PRO A 13 -11.64 48.29 2.15
CA PRO A 13 -12.23 47.00 1.80
C PRO A 13 -11.62 45.81 2.56
N VAL A 14 -10.62 46.04 3.41
CA VAL A 14 -10.05 44.99 4.29
C VAL A 14 -10.89 44.81 5.57
N CYS A 15 -11.87 45.69 5.82
CA CYS A 15 -12.75 45.62 7.01
C CYS A 15 -14.16 45.05 6.76
N PHE A 16 -14.54 44.63 5.55
CA PHE A 16 -15.86 44.01 5.33
C PHE A 16 -15.83 42.48 5.13
N PHE A 17 -14.73 41.92 4.59
CA PHE A 17 -14.61 40.46 4.47
C PHE A 17 -14.10 39.77 5.75
N CYS A 18 -13.40 40.48 6.63
CA CYS A 18 -12.95 39.92 7.92
C CYS A 18 -14.02 39.97 9.03
N VAL A 19 -15.06 40.80 8.93
CA VAL A 19 -16.08 40.93 10.00
C VAL A 19 -17.25 39.96 9.80
N VAL A 20 -17.63 39.63 8.55
CA VAL A 20 -18.78 38.72 8.29
C VAL A 20 -18.41 37.23 8.41
N PHE A 21 -17.17 36.84 8.10
CA PHE A 21 -16.71 35.45 8.31
C PHE A 21 -16.10 35.20 9.70
N GLY A 22 -15.59 36.25 10.37
CA GLY A 22 -15.09 36.15 11.75
C GLY A 22 -16.20 35.97 12.78
N ALA A 23 -17.36 36.61 12.61
CA ALA A 23 -18.48 36.49 13.55
C ALA A 23 -19.22 35.14 13.45
N ALA A 24 -19.28 34.52 12.26
CA ALA A 24 -19.92 33.22 12.06
C ALA A 24 -19.10 32.04 12.64
N LEU A 25 -17.76 32.15 12.64
CA LEU A 25 -16.89 31.13 13.25
C LEU A 25 -16.75 31.31 14.77
N TYR A 26 -16.85 32.53 15.29
CA TYR A 26 -16.81 32.79 16.73
C TYR A 26 -18.09 32.33 17.46
N TYR A 27 -19.26 32.45 16.82
CA TYR A 27 -20.53 31.96 17.39
C TYR A 27 -20.71 30.43 17.29
N HIS A 28 -20.12 29.78 16.28
CA HIS A 28 -20.23 28.32 16.15
C HIS A 28 -19.28 27.56 17.09
N TYR A 29 -18.16 28.18 17.49
CA TYR A 29 -17.16 27.58 18.38
C TYR A 29 -17.51 27.70 19.88
N ASN A 30 -18.21 28.75 20.30
CA ASN A 30 -18.53 29.00 21.72
C ASN A 30 -19.83 28.34 22.23
N TYR A 31 -20.62 27.66 21.37
CA TYR A 31 -21.88 27.03 21.81
C TYR A 31 -21.75 25.56 22.24
N TYR A 32 -20.59 24.91 22.04
CA TYR A 32 -20.43 23.47 22.31
C TYR A 32 -19.34 23.06 23.32
N TYR A 33 -18.52 23.97 23.85
CA TYR A 33 -17.40 23.58 24.73
C TYR A 33 -17.08 24.59 25.84
N ILE A 34 -17.99 24.83 26.79
CA ILE A 34 -17.61 25.25 28.17
C ILE A 34 -18.63 24.73 29.20
N GLN A 35 -18.25 23.75 30.01
CA GLN A 35 -18.56 23.69 31.45
C GLN A 35 -17.37 23.03 32.20
N PRO A 36 -17.10 23.39 33.47
CA PRO A 36 -15.73 23.50 33.99
C PRO A 36 -15.38 22.55 35.16
N ASN A 37 -14.07 22.49 35.43
CA ASN A 37 -13.39 22.22 36.70
C ASN A 37 -13.53 20.85 37.38
N VAL A 38 -12.42 20.11 37.47
CA VAL A 38 -11.82 19.69 38.76
C VAL A 38 -10.29 19.70 38.65
N SER A 39 -9.66 20.47 39.54
CA SER A 39 -8.21 20.56 39.76
C SER A 39 -7.67 19.33 40.50
N LEU A 40 -6.49 18.82 40.13
CA LEU A 40 -5.61 18.16 41.11
C LEU A 40 -4.13 18.16 40.70
N LYS A 41 -3.42 19.05 41.41
CA LYS A 41 -2.05 19.05 41.94
C LYS A 41 -0.98 18.14 41.31
N ILE A 42 0.08 18.81 40.90
CA ILE A 42 1.46 18.37 40.68
C ILE A 42 2.03 17.71 41.95
N LEU A 43 2.81 16.63 41.78
CA LEU A 43 3.99 16.35 42.60
C LEU A 43 5.05 15.62 41.76
N PRO A 44 6.32 16.04 41.80
CA PRO A 44 7.42 15.44 41.04
C PRO A 44 8.07 14.31 41.86
N VAL A 45 8.48 13.23 41.19
CA VAL A 45 9.42 12.26 41.77
C VAL A 45 10.67 12.20 40.91
N LEU A 46 11.72 12.79 41.47
CA LEU A 46 13.13 12.58 41.14
C LEU A 46 13.52 11.15 41.53
N LEU A 47 14.24 10.43 40.65
CA LEU A 47 15.28 9.50 41.08
C LEU A 47 16.42 9.50 40.05
N ARG A 48 17.61 9.85 40.55
CA ARG A 48 18.95 9.79 39.94
C ARG A 48 19.45 8.33 39.89
N SER A 49 20.13 7.96 38.80
CA SER A 49 21.56 7.53 38.72
C SER A 49 21.83 6.13 39.33
N ASP A 50 22.69 5.22 38.84
CA ASP A 50 23.89 5.25 38.02
C ASP A 50 24.17 3.84 37.44
N LEU A 51 25.23 3.75 36.61
CA LEU A 51 26.19 2.64 36.43
C LEU A 51 26.18 1.86 35.09
N ASN A 52 27.02 2.38 34.19
CA ASN A 52 28.08 1.69 33.46
C ASN A 52 28.23 0.17 33.65
N ARG A 53 28.21 -0.58 32.54
CA ARG A 53 29.16 -1.66 32.22
C ARG A 53 28.98 -2.19 30.78
N THR A 54 29.94 -1.89 29.91
CA THR A 54 30.46 -2.80 28.87
C THR A 54 31.71 -3.51 29.45
N PRO A 55 32.37 -4.50 28.80
CA PRO A 55 32.29 -4.98 27.41
C PRO A 55 32.20 -6.52 27.29
N TRP A 56 32.13 -7.07 26.08
CA TRP A 56 32.98 -8.20 25.62
C TRP A 56 32.82 -8.44 24.11
N ASP A 57 33.98 -8.48 23.46
CA ASP A 57 34.25 -8.95 22.11
C ASP A 57 34.05 -10.46 21.96
N ALA A 58 33.49 -10.90 20.84
CA ALA A 58 33.72 -12.24 20.32
C ALA A 58 33.71 -12.21 18.77
N LYS A 59 34.92 -12.23 18.21
CA LYS A 59 35.21 -12.55 16.81
C LYS A 59 35.10 -14.06 16.61
N VAL A 60 34.39 -14.54 15.58
CA VAL A 60 34.69 -15.83 14.90
C VAL A 60 34.29 -15.70 13.41
N PRO A 61 35.06 -16.28 12.45
CA PRO A 61 35.18 -15.76 11.10
C PRO A 61 34.40 -16.52 10.01
N VAL A 62 34.43 -15.91 8.83
CA VAL A 62 34.01 -16.41 7.51
C VAL A 62 34.80 -17.66 7.10
N SER A 63 34.13 -18.66 6.50
CA SER A 63 34.70 -19.42 5.38
C SER A 63 33.60 -20.02 4.50
N VAL A 64 33.78 -19.81 3.20
CA VAL A 64 33.04 -20.36 2.06
C VAL A 64 33.92 -21.47 1.48
N THR A 65 33.36 -22.61 1.04
CA THR A 65 33.67 -23.32 -0.23
C THR A 65 32.95 -24.69 -0.35
N PRO A 66 32.85 -25.27 -1.58
CA PRO A 66 31.72 -26.11 -2.04
C PRO A 66 32.08 -27.56 -2.43
N LYS A 67 31.05 -28.30 -2.93
CA LYS A 67 31.07 -29.62 -3.64
C LYS A 67 31.33 -30.84 -2.73
N ALA A 68 30.92 -32.07 -3.03
CA ALA A 68 29.95 -32.71 -3.94
C ALA A 68 29.95 -34.21 -3.56
N GLN A 69 28.96 -34.94 -4.06
CA GLN A 69 28.98 -36.38 -4.37
C GLN A 69 28.81 -37.46 -3.27
N GLN A 70 27.70 -38.17 -3.42
CA GLN A 70 27.59 -39.63 -3.59
C GLN A 70 28.38 -40.53 -2.65
N VAL A 71 27.64 -41.28 -1.81
CA VAL A 71 27.92 -42.70 -1.57
C VAL A 71 26.62 -43.48 -1.68
N LEU A 72 26.68 -44.55 -2.45
CA LEU A 72 25.64 -45.52 -2.76
C LEU A 72 26.00 -46.83 -2.04
N MET A 73 24.97 -47.59 -1.68
CA MET A 73 24.93 -49.03 -1.41
C MET A 73 24.97 -49.58 0.03
N LYS A 74 23.78 -50.11 0.37
CA LYS A 74 23.47 -51.50 0.78
C LYS A 74 23.83 -51.95 2.19
N THR A 75 22.79 -52.28 2.94
CA THR A 75 22.37 -53.61 3.45
C THR A 75 21.03 -53.35 4.17
N GLY A 76 20.02 -54.21 4.25
CA GLY A 76 19.83 -55.62 4.00
C GLY A 76 18.59 -56.00 4.83
N ASP A 77 17.58 -56.51 4.14
CA ASP A 77 16.31 -57.14 4.53
C ASP A 77 16.01 -57.43 6.01
N HIS A 78 14.79 -57.09 6.44
CA HIS A 78 13.93 -58.03 7.17
C HIS A 78 12.45 -57.76 6.84
N VAL A 79 11.85 -58.75 6.17
CA VAL A 79 10.43 -58.89 5.86
C VAL A 79 9.69 -59.46 7.06
N LEU A 80 8.57 -58.83 7.44
CA LEU A 80 7.38 -59.52 7.94
C LEU A 80 6.14 -58.82 7.35
N ASN A 81 5.37 -59.60 6.60
CA ASN A 81 4.05 -59.26 6.05
C ASN A 81 2.97 -59.30 7.14
N ASP A 82 1.84 -58.66 6.82
CA ASP A 82 0.43 -58.84 7.27
C ASP A 82 -0.17 -57.43 7.37
N ASP A 83 -1.25 -56.99 6.72
CA ASP A 83 -2.30 -57.60 5.91
C ASP A 83 -2.81 -56.54 4.93
N VAL A 84 -3.06 -56.94 3.67
CA VAL A 84 -3.65 -56.11 2.63
C VAL A 84 -5.17 -56.33 2.63
N SER A 85 -5.94 -55.33 3.05
CA SER A 85 -7.34 -55.21 2.64
C SER A 85 -7.45 -54.08 1.61
N GLU A 86 -7.42 -54.49 0.36
CA GLU A 86 -7.57 -53.68 -0.84
C GLU A 86 -9.03 -53.19 -0.94
N SER A 87 -9.24 -51.88 -0.76
CA SER A 87 -10.43 -51.22 -1.30
C SER A 87 -9.99 -50.09 -2.21
N SER A 88 -9.74 -50.49 -3.46
CA SER A 88 -9.58 -49.62 -4.61
C SER A 88 -10.84 -48.77 -4.80
N LYS A 89 -10.77 -47.51 -4.35
CA LYS A 89 -11.58 -46.41 -4.90
C LYS A 89 -10.63 -45.43 -5.55
N ASN A 90 -10.39 -45.67 -6.85
CA ASN A 90 -9.92 -44.67 -7.79
C ASN A 90 -10.94 -43.53 -7.83
N ILE A 91 -10.76 -42.54 -6.95
CA ILE A 91 -11.34 -41.22 -7.11
C ILE A 91 -10.22 -40.35 -7.67
N SER A 92 -10.03 -40.46 -8.99
CA SER A 92 -9.41 -39.37 -9.75
C SER A 92 -10.44 -38.24 -9.83
N THR A 93 -10.68 -37.57 -8.71
CA THR A 93 -11.24 -36.23 -8.75
C THR A 93 -10.10 -35.33 -9.18
N THR A 94 -10.17 -34.84 -10.41
CA THR A 94 -9.57 -33.54 -10.73
C THR A 94 -10.17 -32.55 -9.74
N ALA A 95 -9.49 -32.33 -8.60
CA ALA A 95 -9.96 -31.42 -7.58
C ALA A 95 -10.04 -30.04 -8.24
N THR A 96 -11.25 -29.60 -8.58
CA THR A 96 -11.52 -28.26 -9.04
C THR A 96 -11.16 -27.32 -7.91
N CYS A 97 -10.09 -26.54 -8.07
CA CYS A 97 -9.71 -25.60 -7.04
C CYS A 97 -10.59 -24.36 -7.09
N GLU A 98 -11.27 -24.06 -5.98
CA GLU A 98 -12.12 -22.88 -5.84
C GLU A 98 -11.29 -21.65 -5.44
N PRO A 99 -11.54 -20.46 -6.03
CA PRO A 99 -10.82 -19.25 -5.70
C PRO A 99 -10.97 -18.87 -4.21
N HIS A 100 -9.84 -18.63 -3.55
CA HIS A 100 -9.82 -18.13 -2.19
C HIS A 100 -10.18 -16.63 -2.16
N LEU A 101 -11.17 -16.24 -1.35
CA LEU A 101 -11.76 -14.90 -1.40
C LEU A 101 -11.39 -13.96 -0.24
N ASN A 102 -10.85 -14.49 0.86
CA ASN A 102 -10.59 -13.70 2.07
C ASN A 102 -9.09 -13.40 2.19
N VAL A 103 -8.68 -12.16 1.94
CA VAL A 103 -7.27 -11.76 1.90
C VAL A 103 -7.03 -10.48 2.68
N ALA A 104 -6.10 -10.53 3.64
CA ALA A 104 -5.57 -9.34 4.29
C ALA A 104 -4.17 -9.06 3.72
N PHE A 105 -4.06 -8.02 2.90
CA PHE A 105 -2.79 -7.54 2.39
C PHE A 105 -2.26 -6.39 3.24
N LEU A 106 -1.22 -6.68 4.01
CA LEU A 106 -0.53 -5.67 4.81
C LEU A 106 0.43 -4.90 3.92
N LYS A 107 0.09 -3.63 3.65
CA LYS A 107 0.90 -2.77 2.81
C LYS A 107 2.14 -2.29 3.54
N VAL A 108 3.29 -2.60 2.95
CA VAL A 108 4.57 -2.04 3.37
C VAL A 108 4.94 -0.83 2.51
N HIS A 109 5.37 0.24 3.14
CA HIS A 109 5.74 1.49 2.50
C HIS A 109 6.93 1.31 1.57
N LYS A 110 6.72 1.71 0.30
CA LYS A 110 7.73 1.77 -0.77
C LYS A 110 8.23 0.41 -1.26
N CYS A 111 7.46 -0.65 -1.02
CA CYS A 111 7.69 -2.01 -1.52
C CYS A 111 6.84 -2.36 -2.74
N GLY A 112 6.33 -1.37 -3.49
CA GLY A 112 5.41 -1.62 -4.62
C GLY A 112 3.98 -1.98 -4.21
N SER A 113 3.63 -1.80 -2.93
CA SER A 113 2.35 -2.21 -2.36
C SER A 113 1.11 -1.55 -3.00
N THR A 114 1.19 -0.33 -3.53
CA THR A 114 0.08 0.29 -4.29
C THR A 114 -0.30 -0.50 -5.55
N THR A 115 0.66 -1.16 -6.20
CA THR A 115 0.37 -1.98 -7.39
C THR A 115 -0.50 -3.18 -7.00
N VAL A 116 -0.13 -3.86 -5.92
CA VAL A 116 -0.86 -5.02 -5.38
C VAL A 116 -2.22 -4.59 -4.80
N GLU A 117 -2.29 -3.43 -4.14
CA GLU A 117 -3.54 -2.86 -3.62
C GLU A 117 -4.58 -2.67 -4.73
N HIS A 118 -4.20 -2.06 -5.85
CA HIS A 118 -5.14 -1.85 -6.96
C HIS A 118 -5.58 -3.17 -7.61
N MET A 119 -4.67 -4.13 -7.70
CA MET A 119 -4.99 -5.49 -8.12
C MET A 119 -6.06 -6.12 -7.19
N LEU A 120 -5.88 -6.01 -5.87
CA LEU A 120 -6.81 -6.53 -4.88
C LEU A 120 -8.14 -5.77 -4.82
N PHE A 121 -8.15 -4.45 -5.05
CA PHE A 121 -9.40 -3.70 -5.20
C PHE A 121 -10.20 -4.18 -6.41
N ASN A 122 -9.52 -4.40 -7.55
CA ASN A 122 -10.16 -4.95 -8.74
C ASN A 122 -10.69 -6.37 -8.50
N PHE A 123 -9.91 -7.22 -7.81
CA PHE A 123 -10.36 -8.55 -7.38
C PHE A 123 -11.63 -8.44 -6.52
N GLY A 124 -11.60 -7.63 -5.46
CA GLY A 124 -12.75 -7.40 -4.59
C GLY A 124 -13.99 -6.86 -5.33
N ASP A 125 -13.80 -5.94 -6.27
CA ASP A 125 -14.87 -5.38 -7.09
C ASP A 125 -15.54 -6.45 -7.97
N ARG A 126 -14.74 -7.29 -8.63
CA ARG A 126 -15.20 -8.34 -9.56
C ARG A 126 -15.92 -9.47 -8.85
N HIS A 127 -15.40 -9.88 -7.70
CA HIS A 127 -15.95 -10.97 -6.89
C HIS A 127 -17.02 -10.50 -5.89
N ASN A 128 -17.43 -9.22 -5.96
CA ASN A 128 -18.45 -8.60 -5.10
C ASN A 128 -18.17 -8.80 -3.59
N LEU A 129 -16.89 -8.63 -3.22
CA LEU A 129 -16.38 -8.80 -1.87
C LEU A 129 -16.49 -7.51 -1.04
N ILE A 130 -16.52 -7.67 0.29
CA ILE A 130 -16.51 -6.56 1.23
C ILE A 130 -15.05 -6.16 1.49
N VAL A 131 -14.67 -4.98 1.03
CA VAL A 131 -13.31 -4.44 1.18
C VAL A 131 -13.28 -3.45 2.34
N ALA A 132 -12.31 -3.58 3.24
CA ALA A 132 -12.06 -2.62 4.31
C ALA A 132 -11.85 -1.21 3.73
N LEU A 133 -12.50 -0.22 4.34
CA LEU A 133 -12.43 1.16 3.89
C LEU A 133 -12.16 2.06 5.10
N PRO A 134 -11.32 3.10 4.95
CA PRO A 134 -11.12 4.10 6.00
C PRO A 134 -12.40 4.88 6.22
N SER A 135 -12.53 5.49 7.41
CA SER A 135 -13.72 6.25 7.80
C SER A 135 -14.01 7.46 6.90
N LYS A 136 -13.02 7.90 6.11
CA LYS A 136 -13.17 8.93 5.08
C LYS A 136 -12.53 8.49 3.77
N THR A 137 -13.14 8.87 2.65
CA THR A 137 -12.72 8.45 1.30
C THR A 137 -11.36 9.01 0.84
N ASP A 138 -10.85 10.04 1.50
CA ASP A 138 -9.56 10.68 1.22
C ASP A 138 -8.43 10.20 2.12
N CYS A 139 -8.75 9.48 3.21
CA CYS A 139 -7.77 8.84 4.07
C CYS A 139 -7.22 7.59 3.41
N ASP A 140 -5.94 7.32 3.61
CA ASP A 140 -5.28 6.13 3.07
C ASP A 140 -4.74 5.15 4.09
N ILE A 141 -4.91 5.49 5.36
CA ILE A 141 -4.56 4.70 6.52
C ILE A 141 -5.83 4.34 7.27
N ILE A 142 -5.90 3.11 7.79
CA ILE A 142 -6.86 2.65 8.78
C ILE A 142 -6.10 2.43 10.10
N GLY A 143 -6.46 3.21 11.12
CA GLY A 143 -5.79 3.19 12.41
C GLY A 143 -4.64 4.19 12.51
N HIS A 144 -4.01 4.20 13.69
CA HIS A 144 -2.89 5.06 14.02
C HIS A 144 -1.84 4.33 14.85
N PHE A 145 -0.61 4.25 14.34
CA PHE A 145 0.56 3.68 15.02
C PHE A 145 0.30 2.29 15.65
N GLY A 146 -0.38 1.40 14.92
CA GLY A 146 -0.68 0.03 15.35
C GLY A 146 -1.97 -0.14 16.16
N ILE A 147 -2.68 0.95 16.41
CA ILE A 147 -3.99 0.94 17.07
C ILE A 147 -5.07 1.18 16.00
N ILE A 148 -5.96 0.21 15.80
CA ILE A 148 -7.11 0.36 14.90
C ILE A 148 -8.38 0.33 15.76
N ARG A 149 -9.07 1.45 15.85
CA ARG A 149 -10.32 1.61 16.57
C ARG A 149 -11.52 1.56 15.62
N ASP A 150 -12.72 1.47 16.19
CA ASP A 150 -13.95 1.37 15.39
C ASP A 150 -14.23 2.68 14.61
N GLU A 151 -13.70 3.82 15.06
CA GLU A 151 -13.84 5.12 14.37
C GLU A 151 -12.93 5.28 13.13
N ASP A 152 -11.92 4.42 12.98
CA ASP A 152 -10.87 4.57 11.96
C ASP A 152 -11.30 4.01 10.59
N TYR A 153 -12.41 3.30 10.53
CA TYR A 153 -12.91 2.65 9.33
C TYR A 153 -14.41 2.82 9.15
N GLU A 154 -14.87 2.62 7.93
CA GLU A 154 -16.29 2.51 7.64
C GLU A 154 -16.80 1.11 8.03
N PRO A 155 -17.82 1.00 8.89
CA PRO A 155 -18.34 -0.28 9.32
C PRO A 155 -18.81 -1.14 8.14
N PRO A 156 -18.42 -2.42 8.08
CA PRO A 156 -18.89 -3.34 7.04
C PRO A 156 -20.42 -3.48 7.06
N PRO A 157 -21.08 -3.53 5.89
CA PRO A 157 -22.54 -3.63 5.82
C PRO A 157 -23.11 -4.86 6.52
N GLY A 158 -24.13 -4.63 7.36
CA GLY A 158 -24.86 -5.68 8.06
C GLY A 158 -24.07 -6.40 9.15
N GLY A 159 -23.07 -5.74 9.74
CA GLY A 159 -22.26 -6.30 10.83
C GLY A 159 -21.37 -7.47 10.41
N LYS A 160 -21.12 -7.61 9.10
CA LYS A 160 -20.25 -8.64 8.55
C LYS A 160 -18.78 -8.32 8.82
N ARG A 161 -17.88 -9.23 8.46
CA ARG A 161 -16.43 -8.99 8.46
C ARG A 161 -15.93 -8.75 7.05
N TRP A 162 -14.77 -8.10 6.91
CA TRP A 162 -14.19 -7.82 5.60
C TRP A 162 -13.60 -9.09 4.98
N ASN A 163 -13.77 -9.21 3.67
CA ASN A 163 -13.09 -10.20 2.85
C ASN A 163 -11.70 -9.69 2.45
N ILE A 164 -11.58 -8.41 2.09
CA ILE A 164 -10.32 -7.82 1.62
C ILE A 164 -9.90 -6.69 2.55
N PHE A 165 -8.64 -6.70 3.00
CA PHE A 165 -8.00 -5.54 3.63
C PHE A 165 -6.78 -5.16 2.82
N THR A 166 -6.65 -3.89 2.44
CA THR A 166 -5.51 -3.45 1.63
C THR A 166 -5.14 -1.97 1.81
N HIS A 167 -5.77 -1.20 2.70
CA HIS A 167 -5.28 0.17 3.00
C HIS A 167 -4.03 0.10 3.89
N HIS A 168 -3.33 1.23 4.05
CA HIS A 168 -2.20 1.26 4.98
C HIS A 168 -2.70 1.05 6.40
N ALA A 169 -2.01 0.19 7.14
CA ALA A 169 -2.19 -0.01 8.57
C ALA A 169 -0.93 -0.72 9.08
N MET A 170 -0.57 -0.48 10.33
CA MET A 170 0.41 -1.32 11.01
C MET A 170 -0.26 -2.63 11.43
N TYR A 171 0.41 -3.75 11.19
CA TYR A 171 -0.13 -5.06 11.52
C TYR A 171 -0.34 -5.22 13.03
N ASN A 172 -1.55 -5.60 13.41
CA ASN A 172 -1.93 -5.96 14.76
C ASN A 172 -2.70 -7.28 14.70
N ARG A 173 -2.01 -8.39 14.98
CA ARG A 173 -2.55 -9.74 14.85
C ARG A 173 -3.96 -9.87 15.42
N THR A 174 -4.12 -9.53 16.71
CA THR A 174 -5.40 -9.65 17.41
C THR A 174 -6.50 -8.84 16.73
N ARG A 175 -6.22 -7.60 16.37
CA ARG A 175 -7.22 -6.72 15.77
C ARG A 175 -7.61 -7.14 14.36
N PHE A 176 -6.65 -7.58 13.55
CA PHE A 176 -6.94 -8.12 12.22
C PHE A 176 -7.81 -9.39 12.29
N HIS A 177 -7.53 -10.31 13.22
CA HIS A 177 -8.37 -11.50 13.41
C HIS A 177 -9.81 -11.19 13.84
N GLN A 178 -10.02 -10.08 14.55
CA GLN A 178 -11.36 -9.61 14.91
C GLN A 178 -12.12 -9.03 13.72
N LEU A 179 -11.43 -8.26 12.86
CA LEU A 179 -12.04 -7.49 11.77
C LEU A 179 -12.23 -8.31 10.48
N MET A 180 -11.36 -9.28 10.23
CA MET A 180 -11.35 -10.07 9.00
C MET A 180 -12.25 -11.30 9.07
N ALA A 181 -12.80 -11.67 7.92
CA ALA A 181 -13.62 -12.88 7.78
C ALA A 181 -12.82 -14.14 8.21
N PRO A 182 -13.49 -15.20 8.68
CA PRO A 182 -12.84 -16.47 8.95
C PRO A 182 -12.06 -16.99 7.74
N ASN A 183 -11.00 -17.76 8.01
CA ASN A 183 -10.10 -18.32 7.00
C ASN A 183 -9.40 -17.26 6.11
N THR A 184 -9.25 -16.02 6.59
CA THR A 184 -8.48 -15.00 5.87
C THR A 184 -7.02 -15.41 5.75
N ARG A 185 -6.48 -15.33 4.53
CA ARG A 185 -5.06 -15.49 4.26
C ARG A 185 -4.35 -14.13 4.32
N TYR A 186 -3.34 -14.05 5.17
CA TYR A 186 -2.51 -12.85 5.32
C TYR A 186 -1.39 -12.88 4.29
N ILE A 187 -1.24 -11.78 3.57
CA ILE A 187 -0.16 -11.59 2.59
C ILE A 187 0.50 -10.22 2.79
N THR A 188 1.76 -10.11 2.39
CA THR A 188 2.47 -8.82 2.36
C THR A 188 3.50 -8.79 1.23
N ILE A 189 4.20 -7.68 1.08
CA ILE A 189 5.28 -7.53 0.11
C ILE A 189 6.47 -6.79 0.73
N LEU A 190 7.65 -7.37 0.59
CA LEU A 190 8.91 -6.79 1.01
C LEU A 190 9.72 -6.36 -0.21
N ARG A 191 10.76 -5.57 0.05
CA ARG A 191 11.68 -5.07 -0.96
C ARG A 191 13.07 -4.98 -0.36
N LYS A 192 14.11 -5.20 -1.16
CA LYS A 192 15.50 -5.06 -0.74
C LYS A 192 15.68 -3.75 0.03
N PRO A 193 16.13 -3.78 1.29
CA PRO A 193 16.01 -2.63 2.20
C PRO A 193 16.62 -1.33 1.66
N ILE A 194 17.76 -1.41 0.97
CA ILE A 194 18.42 -0.23 0.41
C ILE A 194 17.67 0.37 -0.79
N GLU A 195 17.05 -0.48 -1.63
CA GLU A 195 16.23 0.00 -2.75
C GLU A 195 14.91 0.61 -2.27
N ARG A 196 14.34 0.06 -1.20
CA ARG A 196 13.20 0.66 -0.50
C ARG A 196 13.57 2.05 0.02
N LEU A 197 14.74 2.20 0.65
CA LEU A 197 15.24 3.50 1.12
C LEU A 197 15.38 4.51 -0.03
N GLN A 198 15.97 4.13 -1.16
CA GLN A 198 16.08 4.99 -2.34
C GLN A 198 14.69 5.49 -2.80
N SER A 199 13.71 4.58 -2.84
CA SER A 199 12.34 4.93 -3.19
C SER A 199 11.69 5.87 -2.16
N ALA A 200 11.96 5.68 -0.87
CA ALA A 200 11.48 6.54 0.20
C ALA A 200 12.06 7.95 0.11
N PHE A 201 13.38 8.07 -0.14
CA PHE A 201 14.07 9.35 -0.32
C PHE A 201 13.43 10.21 -1.40
N HIS A 202 13.14 9.59 -2.53
CA HIS A 202 12.49 10.29 -3.62
C HIS A 202 11.03 10.63 -3.29
N TYR A 203 10.24 9.62 -2.89
CA TYR A 203 8.80 9.76 -2.77
C TYR A 203 8.38 10.70 -1.62
N PHE A 204 8.99 10.55 -0.45
CA PHE A 204 8.70 11.38 0.72
C PHE A 204 9.50 12.70 0.73
N ARG A 205 10.29 12.96 -0.33
CA ARG A 205 11.18 14.13 -0.43
C ARG A 205 12.06 14.28 0.82
N LEU A 206 12.65 13.17 1.29
CA LEU A 206 13.35 13.15 2.59
C LEU A 206 14.47 14.20 2.70
N ARG A 207 15.06 14.62 1.57
CA ARG A 207 16.02 15.74 1.54
C ARG A 207 15.51 17.01 2.25
N THR A 208 14.21 17.32 2.15
CA THR A 208 13.61 18.52 2.76
C THR A 208 13.26 18.30 4.23
N ARG A 209 13.47 17.10 4.76
CA ARG A 209 13.13 16.69 6.13
C ARG A 209 14.36 16.48 7.00
N PHE A 210 15.55 16.52 6.42
CA PHE A 210 16.82 16.51 7.13
C PHE A 210 17.48 17.89 6.98
N PRO A 211 17.46 18.73 8.02
CA PRO A 211 18.11 20.05 7.99
C PRO A 211 19.59 19.94 7.61
N GLY A 212 20.06 20.78 6.69
CA GLY A 212 21.45 20.78 6.22
C GLY A 212 21.76 19.76 5.12
N MET A 213 20.83 18.86 4.77
CA MET A 213 21.09 17.81 3.79
C MET A 213 21.22 18.34 2.36
N GLU A 214 20.45 19.36 1.99
CA GLU A 214 20.54 19.97 0.65
C GLU A 214 21.91 20.63 0.47
N GLU A 215 22.38 21.32 1.50
CA GLU A 215 23.66 22.02 1.53
C GLU A 215 24.86 21.05 1.56
N GLU A 216 24.75 19.93 2.30
CA GLU A 216 25.80 18.90 2.35
C GLU A 216 25.87 18.05 1.07
N THR A 217 24.78 17.98 0.29
CA THR A 217 24.72 17.15 -0.90
C THR A 217 25.27 17.90 -2.11
N ALA A 218 26.40 17.44 -2.65
CA ALA A 218 26.98 17.99 -3.86
C ALA A 218 25.99 17.93 -5.05
N LYS A 219 25.99 18.97 -5.88
CA LYS A 219 25.10 19.09 -7.04
C LYS A 219 25.22 17.86 -7.96
N GLY A 220 24.08 17.27 -8.32
CA GLY A 220 24.02 16.09 -9.19
C GLY A 220 24.19 14.74 -8.46
N ILE A 221 24.43 14.75 -7.16
CA ILE A 221 24.48 13.54 -6.32
C ILE A 221 23.10 13.26 -5.71
N ALA A 222 22.71 11.99 -5.65
CA ALA A 222 21.48 11.60 -4.99
C ALA A 222 21.59 11.77 -3.46
N HIS A 223 20.70 12.56 -2.85
CA HIS A 223 20.66 12.82 -1.40
C HIS A 223 20.68 11.56 -0.50
N VAL A 224 20.16 10.43 -0.99
CA VAL A 224 20.27 9.14 -0.28
C VAL A 224 21.73 8.75 0.00
N THR A 225 22.68 9.10 -0.87
CA THR A 225 24.09 8.81 -0.63
C THR A 225 24.66 9.64 0.52
N THR A 226 24.23 10.90 0.67
CA THR A 226 24.63 11.76 1.79
C THR A 226 24.15 11.17 3.11
N TYR A 227 22.91 10.68 3.14
CA TYR A 227 22.37 9.94 4.29
C TYR A 227 23.19 8.69 4.60
N LEU A 228 23.43 7.85 3.59
CA LEU A 228 24.12 6.56 3.74
C LEU A 228 25.58 6.69 4.21
N LYS A 229 26.23 7.84 4.03
CA LYS A 229 27.58 8.10 4.56
C LYS A 229 27.60 8.08 6.10
N LYS A 230 26.54 8.60 6.75
CA LYS A 230 26.44 8.76 8.21
C LYS A 230 24.98 8.61 8.72
N PRO A 231 24.32 7.44 8.60
CA PRO A 231 22.90 7.30 8.97
C PRO A 231 22.58 7.75 10.41
N SER A 232 23.41 7.35 11.38
CA SER A 232 23.23 7.69 12.80
C SER A 232 23.37 9.20 13.10
N PHE A 233 24.02 9.97 12.24
CA PHE A 233 24.05 11.43 12.34
C PHE A 233 22.74 12.06 11.86
N TRP A 234 22.16 11.54 10.78
CA TRP A 234 20.97 12.11 10.16
C TRP A 234 19.66 11.76 10.89
N ASP A 235 19.56 10.55 11.43
CA ASP A 235 18.35 10.06 12.11
C ASP A 235 17.78 11.03 13.16
N PRO A 236 18.56 11.55 14.14
CA PRO A 236 18.05 12.48 15.15
C PRO A 236 17.64 13.83 14.58
N LEU A 237 18.12 14.18 13.38
CA LEU A 237 17.83 15.45 12.72
C LEU A 237 16.53 15.38 11.88
N PHE A 238 15.92 14.20 11.74
CA PHE A 238 14.69 14.06 10.98
C PHE A 238 13.56 14.93 11.56
N LYS A 239 13.02 15.82 10.74
CA LYS A 239 11.83 16.62 11.05
C LYS A 239 10.59 15.92 10.53
N PRO A 240 9.78 15.28 11.40
CA PRO A 240 8.53 14.66 10.96
C PRO A 240 7.53 15.73 10.49
N PRO A 241 6.55 15.37 9.63
CA PRO A 241 5.41 16.23 9.32
C PRO A 241 4.70 16.73 10.58
N GLU A 242 4.04 17.88 10.53
CA GLU A 242 3.25 18.36 11.67
C GLU A 242 1.98 17.52 11.89
N ASN A 243 1.26 17.22 10.80
CA ASN A 243 0.04 16.41 10.83
C ASN A 243 0.35 14.93 11.13
N ILE A 244 -0.39 14.35 12.08
CA ILE A 244 -0.20 12.97 12.55
C ILE A 244 -0.35 11.90 11.45
N ILE A 245 -1.31 12.06 10.54
CA ILE A 245 -1.55 11.14 9.41
C ILE A 245 -0.34 11.16 8.46
N ASP A 246 0.18 12.35 8.18
CA ASP A 246 1.38 12.48 7.35
C ASP A 246 2.61 11.87 8.02
N ARG A 247 2.72 11.95 9.36
CA ARG A 247 3.84 11.34 10.10
C ARG A 247 3.89 9.84 9.89
N GLU A 248 2.76 9.17 9.96
CA GLU A 248 2.66 7.71 9.82
C GLU A 248 2.99 7.25 8.39
N ASN A 249 2.55 8.04 7.41
CA ASN A 249 2.82 7.83 5.99
C ASN A 249 4.32 7.95 5.63
N VAL A 250 5.15 8.64 6.42
CA VAL A 250 6.58 8.81 6.14
C VAL A 250 7.42 7.83 6.94
N CYS A 251 8.32 7.13 6.26
CA CYS A 251 9.26 6.23 6.90
C CYS A 251 10.56 6.05 6.12
N PHE A 252 11.68 6.08 6.84
CA PHE A 252 13.01 5.86 6.28
C PHE A 252 13.85 4.78 7.01
N ARG A 253 13.65 4.53 8.30
CA ARG A 253 14.37 3.50 9.07
C ARG A 253 13.47 2.35 9.50
N ASN A 254 13.92 1.11 9.27
CA ASN A 254 13.25 -0.14 9.68
C ASN A 254 11.74 -0.14 9.37
N CYS A 255 11.38 0.26 8.16
CA CYS A 255 9.99 0.54 7.80
C CYS A 255 9.18 -0.72 7.57
N MET A 256 9.82 -1.80 7.10
CA MET A 256 9.11 -3.03 6.80
C MET A 256 8.69 -3.72 8.10
N VAL A 257 9.59 -3.84 9.08
CA VAL A 257 9.24 -4.36 10.41
C VAL A 257 8.23 -3.45 11.12
N ARG A 258 8.31 -2.13 10.93
CA ARG A 258 7.34 -1.17 11.48
C ARG A 258 5.93 -1.43 10.97
N ASP A 259 5.78 -1.48 9.64
CA ASP A 259 4.48 -1.71 9.03
C ASP A 259 3.91 -3.10 9.39
N LEU A 260 4.79 -4.06 9.73
CA LEU A 260 4.43 -5.38 10.26
C LEU A 260 4.27 -5.43 11.80
N GLY A 261 4.27 -4.28 12.48
CA GLY A 261 3.85 -4.16 13.88
C GLY A 261 4.96 -3.96 14.89
N LEU A 262 6.24 -3.91 14.48
CA LEU A 262 7.35 -3.65 15.40
C LEU A 262 7.40 -2.17 15.81
N LEU A 263 7.50 -1.92 17.12
CA LEU A 263 7.63 -0.57 17.64
C LEU A 263 9.08 -0.06 17.52
N GLN A 264 9.23 1.24 17.30
CA GLN A 264 10.54 1.86 17.08
C GLN A 264 11.55 1.63 18.22
N ARG A 265 11.07 1.56 19.48
CA ARG A 265 11.93 1.29 20.65
C ARG A 265 12.57 -0.10 20.62
N ASP A 266 11.94 -1.04 19.91
CA ASP A 266 12.35 -2.44 19.83
C ASP A 266 13.17 -2.72 18.57
N TYR A 267 13.43 -1.68 17.76
CA TYR A 267 14.24 -1.82 16.56
C TYR A 267 15.60 -2.40 16.82
N GLU A 268 16.20 -2.20 18.00
CA GLU A 268 17.54 -2.66 18.42
C GLU A 268 17.52 -3.92 19.30
N ASN A 269 16.34 -4.45 19.60
CA ASN A 269 16.18 -5.65 20.38
C ASN A 269 16.13 -6.89 19.48
N TYR A 270 17.27 -7.59 19.38
CA TYR A 270 17.42 -8.79 18.55
C TYR A 270 16.34 -9.85 18.82
N THR A 271 16.06 -10.14 20.10
CA THR A 271 15.08 -11.16 20.49
C THR A 271 13.68 -10.80 19.99
N VAL A 272 13.26 -9.54 20.19
CA VAL A 272 11.94 -9.06 19.75
C VAL A 272 11.85 -9.04 18.21
N VAL A 273 12.93 -8.67 17.51
CA VAL A 273 12.98 -8.75 16.04
C VAL A 273 12.85 -10.19 15.55
N GLN A 274 13.53 -11.15 16.18
CA GLN A 274 13.40 -12.55 15.82
C GLN A 274 12.01 -13.11 16.09
N GLU A 275 11.41 -12.77 17.22
CA GLU A 275 10.04 -13.17 17.58
C GLU A 275 9.03 -12.62 16.58
N LEU A 276 9.19 -11.35 16.18
CA LEU A 276 8.38 -10.75 15.11
C LEU A 276 8.51 -11.56 13.82
N ILE A 277 9.73 -11.82 13.34
CA ILE A 277 9.96 -12.55 12.08
C ILE A 277 9.28 -13.93 12.11
N LYS A 278 9.45 -14.68 13.20
CA LYS A 278 8.78 -15.98 13.40
C LYS A 278 7.26 -15.83 13.43
N GLY A 279 6.75 -14.79 14.08
CA GLY A 279 5.33 -14.48 14.09
C GLY A 279 4.79 -14.23 12.69
N ILE A 280 5.47 -13.40 11.89
CA ILE A 280 5.09 -13.15 10.49
C ILE A 280 5.13 -14.44 9.67
N ASP A 281 6.14 -15.28 9.86
CA ASP A 281 6.28 -16.56 9.13
C ASP A 281 5.11 -17.51 9.42
N ASN A 282 4.68 -17.59 10.68
CA ASN A 282 3.54 -18.39 11.09
C ASN A 282 2.19 -17.80 10.64
N ASP A 283 2.10 -16.48 10.58
CA ASP A 283 0.83 -15.78 10.38
C ASP A 283 0.50 -15.55 8.91
N PHE A 284 1.53 -15.35 8.08
CA PHE A 284 1.39 -14.95 6.69
C PHE A 284 1.46 -16.15 5.76
N THR A 285 0.39 -16.37 4.99
CA THR A 285 0.36 -17.38 3.93
C THR A 285 1.41 -17.12 2.85
N MET A 286 1.76 -15.85 2.64
CA MET A 286 2.79 -15.49 1.67
C MET A 286 3.38 -14.11 1.95
N VAL A 287 4.70 -14.04 1.91
CA VAL A 287 5.46 -12.79 1.84
C VAL A 287 6.05 -12.66 0.43
N MET A 288 5.52 -11.72 -0.36
CA MET A 288 6.01 -11.46 -1.71
C MET A 288 7.32 -10.68 -1.67
N ILE A 289 8.16 -10.86 -2.69
CA ILE A 289 9.42 -10.10 -2.86
C ILE A 289 9.31 -9.24 -4.11
N MET A 290 9.44 -7.93 -3.94
CA MET A 290 9.25 -6.93 -5.01
C MET A 290 10.20 -7.14 -6.20
N GLU A 291 11.42 -7.57 -5.93
CA GLU A 291 12.44 -7.91 -6.93
C GLU A 291 12.00 -9.06 -7.84
N TYR A 292 11.12 -9.93 -7.33
CA TYR A 292 10.53 -11.08 -8.02
C TYR A 292 9.02 -10.93 -8.18
N LEU A 293 8.50 -9.69 -8.35
CA LEU A 293 7.05 -9.43 -8.34
C LEU A 293 6.25 -10.33 -9.31
N PRO A 294 6.66 -10.56 -10.57
CA PRO A 294 5.94 -11.49 -11.45
C PRO A 294 5.85 -12.91 -10.91
N ALA A 295 6.96 -13.47 -10.42
CA ALA A 295 6.99 -14.79 -9.78
C ALA A 295 6.15 -14.81 -8.50
N SER A 296 6.23 -13.75 -7.69
CA SER A 296 5.41 -13.60 -6.48
C SER A 296 3.92 -13.64 -6.78
N LEU A 297 3.47 -12.97 -7.84
CA LEU A 297 2.05 -12.95 -8.22
C LEU A 297 1.58 -14.27 -8.83
N VAL A 298 2.42 -14.96 -9.61
CA VAL A 298 2.09 -16.31 -10.13
C VAL A 298 1.99 -17.31 -8.99
N LEU A 299 2.92 -17.28 -8.03
CA LEU A 299 2.87 -18.12 -6.84
C LEU A 299 1.63 -17.82 -5.99
N LEU A 300 1.29 -16.55 -5.81
CA LEU A 300 0.05 -16.13 -5.14
C LEU A 300 -1.18 -16.67 -5.88
N LYS A 301 -1.22 -16.56 -7.22
CA LYS A 301 -2.29 -17.10 -8.06
C LYS A 301 -2.49 -18.60 -7.84
N ARG A 302 -1.41 -19.39 -7.87
CA ARG A 302 -1.46 -20.84 -7.63
C ARG A 302 -2.02 -21.15 -6.24
N ARG A 303 -1.47 -20.50 -5.19
CA ARG A 303 -1.92 -20.71 -3.81
C ARG A 303 -3.38 -20.35 -3.60
N MET A 304 -3.84 -19.26 -4.20
CA MET A 304 -5.20 -18.73 -4.03
C MET A 304 -6.21 -19.28 -5.04
N CYS A 305 -5.77 -20.11 -5.99
CA CYS A 305 -6.60 -20.59 -7.10
C CYS A 305 -7.29 -19.46 -7.86
N TRP A 306 -6.53 -18.40 -8.12
CA TRP A 306 -7.01 -17.23 -8.87
C TRP A 306 -6.84 -17.42 -10.37
N ALA A 307 -7.64 -16.69 -11.14
CA ALA A 307 -7.45 -16.62 -12.57
C ALA A 307 -6.26 -15.70 -12.91
N LEU A 308 -5.65 -15.89 -14.08
CA LEU A 308 -4.56 -15.02 -14.53
C LEU A 308 -4.98 -13.54 -14.59
N TYR A 309 -6.23 -13.26 -14.97
CA TYR A 309 -6.72 -11.88 -15.02
C TYR A 309 -6.88 -11.21 -13.66
N ASP A 310 -6.92 -11.97 -12.56
CA ASP A 310 -7.05 -11.45 -11.19
C ASP A 310 -5.72 -10.87 -10.69
N ILE A 311 -4.59 -11.31 -11.24
CA ILE A 311 -3.24 -10.86 -10.87
C ILE A 311 -2.62 -9.84 -11.84
N LEU A 312 -3.38 -9.40 -12.85
CA LEU A 312 -2.91 -8.38 -13.80
C LEU A 312 -2.82 -7.00 -13.16
N TYR A 313 -1.78 -6.25 -13.53
CA TYR A 313 -1.53 -4.91 -13.01
C TYR A 313 -1.00 -3.97 -14.09
N ASN A 314 -1.15 -2.67 -13.88
CA ASN A 314 -0.62 -1.67 -14.80
C ASN A 314 0.90 -1.56 -14.68
N THR A 315 1.64 -2.05 -15.69
CA THR A 315 3.11 -2.00 -15.72
C THR A 315 3.66 -0.57 -15.73
N ALA A 316 2.90 0.43 -16.17
CA ALA A 316 3.32 1.84 -16.13
C ALA A 316 3.45 2.41 -14.71
N ARG A 317 2.86 1.74 -13.71
CA ARG A 317 3.00 2.10 -12.29
C ARG A 317 4.29 1.60 -11.67
N LEU A 318 4.96 0.64 -12.30
CA LEU A 318 6.26 0.19 -11.82
C LEU A 318 7.27 1.32 -11.99
N PRO A 319 8.16 1.56 -11.00
CA PRO A 319 9.19 2.56 -11.14
C PRO A 319 10.02 2.22 -12.39
N LYS A 320 10.06 3.14 -13.37
CA LYS A 320 11.06 3.03 -14.44
C LYS A 320 12.42 3.07 -13.76
N GLN A 321 13.13 1.95 -13.78
CA GLN A 321 14.42 1.75 -13.09
C GLN A 321 15.41 2.90 -13.36
N SER A 322 15.30 3.58 -14.51
CA SER A 322 16.20 4.64 -14.94
C SER A 322 16.10 5.98 -14.20
N LYS A 323 14.99 6.37 -13.56
CA LYS A 323 14.91 7.74 -12.99
C LYS A 323 15.55 7.91 -11.61
N TYR A 324 15.76 6.83 -10.85
CA TYR A 324 16.22 6.90 -9.46
C TYR A 324 17.49 6.10 -9.16
N LYS A 325 17.75 5.00 -9.88
CA LYS A 325 18.98 4.21 -9.69
C LYS A 325 20.21 4.85 -10.34
N LEU A 326 20.04 5.64 -11.40
CA LEU A 326 21.16 6.18 -12.20
C LEU A 326 21.98 7.30 -11.54
N GLN A 327 21.68 7.72 -10.30
CA GLN A 327 22.36 8.85 -9.64
C GLN A 327 22.90 8.54 -8.24
N ALA A 328 22.76 7.31 -7.73
CA ALA A 328 23.29 6.93 -6.42
C ALA A 328 24.43 5.92 -6.59
N ASN A 329 25.68 6.40 -6.66
CA ASN A 329 26.84 5.53 -6.50
C ASN A 329 26.94 5.11 -5.02
N ILE A 330 26.34 3.98 -4.68
CA ILE A 330 26.35 3.43 -3.33
C ILE A 330 27.55 2.50 -3.20
N THR A 331 28.50 2.88 -2.33
CA THR A 331 29.67 2.05 -2.06
C THR A 331 29.34 0.93 -1.09
N GLN A 332 30.17 -0.11 -1.05
CA GLN A 332 30.04 -1.19 -0.08
C GLN A 332 30.02 -0.69 1.37
N THR A 333 30.90 0.27 1.71
CA THR A 333 30.93 0.88 3.06
C THR A 333 29.62 1.57 3.42
N MET A 334 28.96 2.22 2.45
CA MET A 334 27.64 2.83 2.65
C MET A 334 26.56 1.77 2.90
N GLU A 335 26.61 0.67 2.15
CA GLU A 335 25.70 -0.46 2.33
C GLU A 335 25.87 -1.13 3.70
N GLU A 336 27.10 -1.36 4.15
CA GLU A 336 27.41 -1.94 5.47
C GLU A 336 26.90 -1.06 6.62
N LYS A 337 27.16 0.26 6.56
CA LYS A 337 26.62 1.21 7.55
C LYS A 337 25.09 1.19 7.57
N PHE A 338 24.48 1.15 6.40
CA PHE A 338 23.02 1.07 6.29
C PHE A 338 22.47 -0.21 6.88
N LYS A 339 23.06 -1.37 6.56
CA LYS A 339 22.64 -2.68 7.07
C LYS A 339 22.72 -2.73 8.59
N LYS A 340 23.81 -2.23 9.18
CA LYS A 340 23.95 -2.13 10.64
C LYS A 340 22.87 -1.26 11.27
N HIS A 341 22.54 -0.13 10.62
CA HIS A 341 21.58 0.84 11.15
C HIS A 341 20.10 0.46 10.92
N ASN A 342 19.83 -0.37 9.91
CA ASN A 342 18.51 -0.88 9.52
C ASN A 342 18.42 -2.42 9.69
N TYR A 343 19.08 -2.97 10.71
CA TYR A 343 19.29 -4.41 10.78
C TYR A 343 17.98 -5.20 10.87
N ALA A 344 16.92 -4.65 11.49
CA ALA A 344 15.65 -5.35 11.62
C ALA A 344 14.97 -5.58 10.27
N ASP A 345 14.96 -4.57 9.38
CA ASP A 345 14.49 -4.73 8.00
C ASP A 345 15.38 -5.69 7.20
N VAL A 346 16.70 -5.70 7.46
CA VAL A 346 17.65 -6.61 6.80
C VAL A 346 17.42 -8.06 7.22
N MET A 347 17.24 -8.31 8.52
CA MET A 347 16.93 -9.64 9.04
C MET A 347 15.61 -10.16 8.47
N LEU A 348 14.57 -9.32 8.49
CA LEU A 348 13.26 -9.65 7.93
C LEU A 348 13.36 -9.98 6.43
N TYR A 349 14.01 -9.12 5.64
CA TYR A 349 14.11 -9.32 4.20
C TYR A 349 14.89 -10.58 3.86
N ASN A 350 16.05 -10.81 4.48
CA ASN A 350 16.88 -11.97 4.19
C ASN A 350 16.14 -13.29 4.49
N HIS A 351 15.42 -13.36 5.62
CA HIS A 351 14.62 -14.54 5.97
C HIS A 351 13.57 -14.86 4.89
N PHE A 352 12.77 -13.87 4.51
CA PHE A 352 11.68 -14.10 3.55
C PHE A 352 12.14 -14.19 2.09
N GLU A 353 13.26 -13.57 1.72
CA GLU A 353 13.86 -13.79 0.40
C GLU A 353 14.33 -15.23 0.26
N GLU A 354 15.05 -15.76 1.26
CA GLU A 354 15.51 -17.15 1.25
C GLU A 354 14.33 -18.14 1.21
N LEU A 355 13.31 -17.92 2.04
CA LEU A 355 12.09 -18.73 2.02
C LEU A 355 11.37 -18.64 0.68
N PHE A 356 11.26 -17.46 0.09
CA PHE A 356 10.61 -17.27 -1.20
C PHE A 356 11.35 -18.05 -2.32
N LEU A 357 12.68 -17.96 -2.36
CA LEU A 357 13.49 -18.69 -3.34
C LEU A 357 13.33 -20.21 -3.20
N LYS A 358 13.32 -20.72 -1.96
CA LYS A 358 13.03 -22.14 -1.69
C LYS A 358 11.62 -22.54 -2.14
N GLN A 359 10.63 -21.68 -1.93
CA GLN A 359 9.25 -21.95 -2.33
C GLN A 359 9.10 -22.02 -3.86
N ILE A 360 9.70 -21.11 -4.62
CA ILE A 360 9.62 -21.16 -6.09
C ILE A 360 10.37 -22.35 -6.69
N GLU A 361 11.44 -22.83 -6.06
CA GLU A 361 12.13 -24.06 -6.46
C GLU A 361 11.24 -25.31 -6.33
N GLN A 362 10.29 -25.30 -5.39
CA GLN A 362 9.37 -26.40 -5.12
C GLN A 362 8.13 -26.40 -6.03
N GLU A 363 7.86 -25.33 -6.78
CA GLU A 363 6.68 -25.19 -7.65
C GLU A 363 6.72 -26.06 -8.93
N GLY A 364 7.87 -26.69 -9.20
CA GLY A 364 8.07 -27.56 -10.35
C GLY A 364 8.62 -26.84 -11.58
N ALA A 365 9.04 -27.63 -12.57
CA ALA A 365 9.79 -27.14 -13.73
C ALA A 365 9.01 -26.17 -14.62
N ASP A 366 7.67 -26.21 -14.60
CA ASP A 366 6.83 -25.36 -15.44
C ASP A 366 6.55 -23.97 -14.87
N PHE A 367 6.94 -23.71 -13.62
CA PHE A 367 6.69 -22.44 -12.94
C PHE A 367 7.37 -21.27 -13.66
N SER A 368 8.64 -21.45 -14.07
CA SER A 368 9.38 -20.39 -14.79
C SER A 368 8.68 -20.01 -16.10
N ASP A 369 8.11 -20.97 -16.82
CA ASP A 369 7.41 -20.71 -18.07
C ASP A 369 6.02 -20.09 -17.83
N GLU A 370 5.34 -20.44 -16.74
CA GLU A 370 4.14 -19.74 -16.29
C GLU A 370 4.44 -18.27 -15.99
N VAL A 371 5.55 -17.97 -15.33
CA VAL A 371 5.98 -16.59 -15.04
C VAL A 371 6.25 -15.82 -16.32
N LYS A 372 7.01 -16.38 -17.27
CA LYS A 372 7.23 -15.73 -18.58
C LYS A 372 5.92 -15.51 -19.33
N HIS A 373 5.00 -16.46 -19.25
CA HIS A 373 3.68 -16.31 -19.84
C HIS A 373 2.88 -15.16 -19.20
N PHE A 374 2.85 -15.11 -17.87
CA PHE A 374 2.22 -14.02 -17.12
C PHE A 374 2.82 -12.66 -17.49
N GLU A 375 4.15 -12.54 -17.55
CA GLU A 375 4.83 -11.29 -17.94
C GLU A 375 4.41 -10.82 -19.33
N ARG A 376 4.38 -11.72 -20.32
CA ARG A 376 3.94 -11.41 -21.69
C ARG A 376 2.49 -10.93 -21.72
N VAL A 377 1.58 -11.65 -21.06
CA VAL A 377 0.16 -11.27 -21.03
C VAL A 377 -0.04 -9.95 -20.29
N ASN A 378 0.63 -9.75 -19.15
CA ASN A 378 0.51 -8.54 -18.37
C ASN A 378 1.03 -7.31 -19.13
N ASP A 379 2.15 -7.45 -19.84
CA ASP A 379 2.66 -6.38 -20.71
C ASP A 379 1.74 -6.11 -21.91
N GLN A 380 1.23 -7.16 -22.57
CA GLN A 380 0.26 -7.04 -23.65
C GLN A 380 -1.00 -6.27 -23.21
N VAL A 381 -1.60 -6.68 -22.09
CA VAL A 381 -2.81 -6.06 -21.52
C VAL A 381 -2.53 -4.62 -21.08
N SER A 382 -1.41 -4.38 -20.39
CA SER A 382 -1.03 -3.05 -19.93
C SER A 382 -0.83 -2.08 -21.10
N ARG A 383 -0.09 -2.48 -22.15
CA ARG A 383 0.11 -1.67 -23.37
C ARG A 383 -1.19 -1.41 -24.12
N PHE A 384 -2.01 -2.45 -24.29
CA PHE A 384 -3.33 -2.31 -24.92
C PHE A 384 -4.17 -1.29 -24.16
N CYS A 385 -4.27 -1.41 -22.83
CA CYS A 385 -5.06 -0.50 -22.02
C CYS A 385 -4.50 0.93 -21.99
N ALA A 386 -3.18 1.11 -22.01
CA ALA A 386 -2.57 2.43 -22.12
C ALA A 386 -2.91 3.10 -23.46
N ALA A 387 -2.90 2.37 -24.57
CA ALA A 387 -3.33 2.88 -25.88
C ALA A 387 -4.83 3.19 -25.90
N ASN A 388 -5.65 2.26 -25.40
CA ASN A 388 -7.11 2.37 -25.37
C ASN A 388 -7.58 3.58 -24.54
N ASN A 389 -6.86 3.89 -23.45
CA ASN A 389 -7.18 5.04 -22.61
C ASN A 389 -6.91 6.41 -23.27
N LYS A 390 -6.08 6.47 -24.32
CA LYS A 390 -5.86 7.69 -25.12
C LYS A 390 -7.00 7.95 -26.12
N MET A 391 -7.82 6.94 -26.41
CA MET A 391 -8.94 7.04 -27.34
C MET A 391 -10.19 7.61 -26.67
N LYS A 392 -11.09 8.23 -27.45
CA LYS A 392 -12.42 8.63 -26.97
C LYS A 392 -13.19 7.37 -26.59
N TRP A 393 -14.02 7.47 -25.55
CA TRP A 393 -14.75 6.34 -24.97
C TRP A 393 -15.49 5.46 -25.99
N LYS A 394 -16.14 6.09 -26.99
CA LYS A 394 -16.90 5.41 -28.04
C LYS A 394 -16.03 4.65 -29.06
N ASP A 395 -14.77 5.04 -29.18
CA ASP A 395 -13.82 4.50 -30.16
C ASP A 395 -12.91 3.42 -29.53
N ARG A 396 -13.07 3.18 -28.21
CA ARG A 396 -12.25 2.20 -27.47
C ARG A 396 -12.53 0.78 -27.96
N LYS A 397 -11.45 0.04 -28.16
CA LYS A 397 -11.48 -1.34 -28.67
C LYS A 397 -11.54 -2.36 -27.54
N GLU A 398 -11.76 -3.61 -27.91
CA GLU A 398 -11.68 -4.79 -27.05
C GLU A 398 -10.68 -5.75 -27.67
N THR A 399 -10.04 -6.60 -26.86
CA THR A 399 -9.14 -7.65 -27.35
C THR A 399 -9.35 -8.94 -26.55
N LEU A 400 -9.14 -10.08 -27.19
CA LEU A 400 -9.23 -11.41 -26.56
C LEU A 400 -7.82 -11.87 -26.18
N ILE A 401 -7.64 -12.26 -24.92
CA ILE A 401 -6.49 -13.07 -24.51
C ILE A 401 -6.92 -14.52 -24.65
N GLU A 402 -6.25 -15.23 -25.54
CA GLU A 402 -6.58 -16.62 -25.86
C GLU A 402 -6.30 -17.57 -24.68
N LYS A 403 -6.99 -18.71 -24.71
CA LYS A 403 -6.75 -19.80 -23.77
C LYS A 403 -5.32 -20.33 -23.94
N SER A 404 -4.67 -20.63 -22.84
CA SER A 404 -3.35 -21.27 -22.81
C SER A 404 -3.32 -22.38 -21.76
N LYS A 405 -2.15 -22.99 -21.57
CA LYS A 405 -1.89 -23.89 -20.43
C LYS A 405 -2.12 -23.22 -19.07
N TRP A 406 -1.90 -21.90 -18.96
CA TRP A 406 -1.86 -21.18 -17.68
C TRP A 406 -3.03 -20.21 -17.44
N ASN A 407 -3.91 -20.03 -18.42
CA ASN A 407 -5.11 -19.21 -18.30
C ASN A 407 -6.22 -19.67 -19.23
N ASP A 408 -7.46 -19.51 -18.79
CA ASP A 408 -8.61 -19.51 -19.68
C ASP A 408 -8.66 -18.22 -20.52
N ALA A 409 -9.42 -18.27 -21.62
CA ALA A 409 -9.60 -17.11 -22.47
C ALA A 409 -10.39 -16.00 -21.74
N PHE A 410 -10.00 -14.73 -21.91
CA PHE A 410 -10.74 -13.60 -21.34
C PHE A 410 -10.67 -12.34 -22.21
N VAL A 411 -11.76 -11.57 -22.19
CA VAL A 411 -11.86 -10.31 -22.94
C VAL A 411 -11.32 -9.15 -22.11
N VAL A 412 -10.50 -8.32 -22.74
CA VAL A 412 -10.00 -7.05 -22.22
C VAL A 412 -10.76 -5.93 -22.91
N ASP A 413 -11.82 -5.47 -22.26
CA ASP A 413 -12.68 -4.39 -22.74
C ASP A 413 -12.26 -3.01 -22.19
N LYS A 414 -13.02 -1.98 -22.58
CA LYS A 414 -12.80 -0.61 -22.09
C LYS A 414 -12.94 -0.45 -20.58
N PHE A 415 -13.76 -1.27 -19.91
CA PHE A 415 -13.98 -1.22 -18.47
C PHE A 415 -12.84 -1.89 -17.71
N PHE A 416 -12.32 -3.01 -18.23
CA PHE A 416 -11.11 -3.66 -17.77
C PHE A 416 -9.97 -2.63 -17.78
N CYS A 417 -9.76 -1.96 -18.91
CA CYS A 417 -8.69 -0.97 -19.05
C CYS A 417 -8.85 0.26 -18.17
N LEU A 418 -10.09 0.68 -17.94
CA LEU A 418 -10.40 1.76 -17.01
C LEU A 418 -10.02 1.37 -15.58
N ARG A 419 -10.46 0.20 -15.11
CA ARG A 419 -10.18 -0.32 -13.75
C ARG A 419 -8.70 -0.56 -13.51
N LEU A 420 -7.97 -1.08 -14.50
CA LEU A 420 -6.52 -1.29 -14.41
C LEU A 420 -5.75 0.03 -14.16
N HIS A 421 -6.33 1.17 -14.54
CA HIS A 421 -5.74 2.50 -14.38
C HIS A 421 -6.29 3.30 -13.20
N PHE A 422 -7.29 2.79 -12.46
CA PHE A 422 -7.80 3.49 -11.29
C PHE A 422 -6.73 3.73 -10.24
N GLU A 423 -6.70 4.96 -9.72
CA GLU A 423 -6.05 5.28 -8.44
C GLU A 423 -6.95 4.88 -7.28
N ARG A 424 -6.34 4.66 -6.10
CA ARG A 424 -7.01 4.39 -4.81
C ARG A 424 -8.33 5.15 -4.63
N ILE A 425 -8.33 6.49 -4.81
CA ILE A 425 -9.52 7.32 -4.61
C ILE A 425 -10.71 6.94 -5.50
N HIS A 426 -10.45 6.43 -6.72
CA HIS A 426 -11.51 5.93 -7.60
C HIS A 426 -12.08 4.61 -7.07
N TRP A 427 -11.22 3.73 -6.55
CA TRP A 427 -11.64 2.49 -5.91
C TRP A 427 -12.42 2.76 -4.63
N ASP A 428 -11.92 3.62 -3.75
CA ASP A 428 -12.60 4.01 -2.51
C ASP A 428 -14.02 4.50 -2.82
N TYR A 429 -14.18 5.40 -3.80
CA TYR A 429 -15.51 5.89 -4.20
C TYR A 429 -16.45 4.78 -4.67
N ILE A 430 -15.96 3.85 -5.51
CA ILE A 430 -16.78 2.75 -6.03
C ILE A 430 -17.18 1.77 -4.91
N LEU A 431 -16.22 1.42 -4.06
CA LEU A 431 -16.42 0.47 -2.96
C LEU A 431 -17.34 1.06 -1.87
N TRP A 432 -17.14 2.33 -1.52
CA TRP A 432 -18.04 3.10 -0.64
C TRP A 432 -19.47 3.18 -1.17
N SER A 433 -19.63 3.38 -2.48
CA SER A 433 -20.96 3.41 -3.10
C SER A 433 -21.69 2.07 -2.93
N ARG A 434 -20.97 0.94 -2.92
CA ARG A 434 -21.54 -0.39 -2.68
C ARG A 434 -21.93 -0.63 -1.22
N TYR A 435 -21.21 -0.02 -0.27
CA TYR A 435 -21.60 -0.04 1.15
C TYR A 435 -22.95 0.63 1.35
N LYS A 436 -23.17 1.78 0.69
CA LYS A 436 -24.40 2.58 0.81
C LYS A 436 -25.57 2.04 -0.03
N MET A 437 -25.30 1.33 -1.13
CA MET A 437 -26.34 0.75 -1.98
C MET A 437 -26.63 -0.72 -1.61
N ARG A 438 -27.48 -0.99 -0.61
CA ARG A 438 -28.21 -2.28 -0.50
C ARG A 438 -29.55 -2.13 0.27
N PRO A 439 -30.54 -3.01 0.04
CA PRO A 439 -31.79 -2.64 -0.62
C PRO A 439 -32.98 -2.52 0.36
N THR A 440 -33.90 -1.60 0.08
CA THR A 440 -35.21 -1.59 0.75
C THR A 440 -36.01 -2.86 0.40
N ARG A 441 -36.88 -3.30 1.32
CA ARG A 441 -37.66 -4.56 1.28
C ARG A 441 -38.32 -4.93 -0.08
N LYS A 442 -38.51 -3.98 -0.99
CA LYS A 442 -39.14 -4.18 -2.31
C LYS A 442 -38.33 -5.09 -3.27
N GLN A 443 -37.00 -5.15 -3.17
CA GLN A 443 -36.17 -5.97 -4.09
C GLN A 443 -36.00 -7.43 -3.70
N LYS A 444 -36.47 -7.85 -2.50
CA LYS A 444 -36.47 -9.28 -2.12
C LYS A 444 -37.55 -10.09 -2.84
N ARG A 445 -38.60 -9.44 -3.35
CA ARG A 445 -39.77 -10.13 -3.95
C ARG A 445 -39.53 -10.60 -5.40
N ASN A 446 -38.55 -10.03 -6.11
CA ASN A 446 -38.26 -10.38 -7.51
C ASN A 446 -37.13 -11.42 -7.68
N ARG A 447 -36.69 -12.11 -6.62
CA ARG A 447 -35.56 -13.06 -6.68
C ARG A 447 -35.95 -14.54 -6.75
N ILE A 448 -37.25 -14.85 -6.80
CA ILE A 448 -37.74 -16.25 -6.78
C ILE A 448 -37.96 -16.82 -8.19
N GLY A 449 -37.77 -16.05 -9.27
CA GLY A 449 -37.87 -16.58 -10.63
C GLY A 449 -36.81 -16.00 -11.56
N MET A 450 -35.62 -16.61 -11.62
CA MET A 450 -34.72 -16.55 -12.78
C MET A 450 -33.51 -17.48 -12.56
N TYR A 451 -33.77 -18.79 -12.66
CA TYR A 451 -32.77 -19.78 -13.07
C TYR A 451 -33.09 -20.15 -14.52
N CYS A 452 -32.35 -19.56 -15.47
CA CYS A 452 -32.00 -20.05 -16.81
C CYS A 452 -31.52 -18.87 -17.68
N GLY A 453 -30.53 -19.13 -18.52
CA GLY A 453 -29.66 -18.13 -19.13
C GLY A 453 -30.33 -16.98 -19.87
N SER A 454 -29.82 -15.77 -19.66
CA SER A 454 -29.71 -14.65 -20.61
C SER A 454 -29.23 -13.41 -19.88
N ALA A 455 -28.57 -12.52 -20.64
CA ALA A 455 -27.94 -11.26 -20.27
C ALA A 455 -28.44 -10.59 -18.97
N ILE A 456 -27.53 -10.43 -18.00
CA ILE A 456 -27.75 -9.53 -16.86
C ILE A 456 -27.57 -8.09 -17.36
N GLU A 457 -28.68 -7.39 -17.60
CA GLU A 457 -28.69 -5.93 -17.71
C GLU A 457 -28.20 -5.31 -16.39
N ARG A 458 -27.02 -4.69 -16.43
CA ARG A 458 -26.46 -3.91 -15.32
C ARG A 458 -27.10 -2.52 -15.27
N PRO A 459 -27.42 -1.96 -14.09
CA PRO A 459 -27.88 -0.57 -13.99
C PRO A 459 -26.78 0.44 -14.36
N LYS A 460 -27.22 1.60 -14.87
CA LYS A 460 -26.41 2.60 -15.58
C LYS A 460 -25.24 3.18 -14.76
N LEU A 461 -24.04 2.61 -14.97
CA LEU A 461 -22.72 3.13 -14.61
C LEU A 461 -22.44 4.58 -15.11
N ASN A 462 -23.31 5.12 -15.96
CA ASN A 462 -23.21 6.47 -16.50
C ASN A 462 -23.33 7.58 -15.45
N GLU A 463 -24.03 7.37 -14.32
CA GLU A 463 -24.13 8.38 -13.26
C GLU A 463 -22.83 8.51 -12.45
N SER A 464 -22.22 7.38 -12.07
CA SER A 464 -20.92 7.38 -11.38
C SER A 464 -19.81 7.96 -12.28
N ILE A 465 -19.82 7.64 -13.59
CA ILE A 465 -18.88 8.22 -14.56
C ILE A 465 -19.13 9.73 -14.77
N ARG A 466 -20.39 10.19 -14.75
CA ARG A 466 -20.72 11.64 -14.82
C ARG A 466 -20.18 12.41 -13.62
N MET A 467 -20.29 11.83 -12.41
CA MET A 467 -19.81 12.45 -11.18
C MET A 467 -18.28 12.51 -11.10
N VAL A 468 -17.58 11.43 -11.47
CA VAL A 468 -16.10 11.41 -11.55
C VAL A 468 -15.59 12.45 -12.55
N LYS A 469 -16.27 12.61 -13.70
CA LYS A 469 -15.95 13.69 -14.67
C LYS A 469 -16.18 15.09 -14.09
N LYS A 470 -17.23 15.29 -13.29
CA LYS A 470 -17.53 16.58 -12.64
C LYS A 470 -16.44 16.97 -11.63
N TYR A 471 -15.95 16.01 -10.84
CA TYR A 471 -14.85 16.22 -9.90
C TYR A 471 -13.50 16.50 -10.58
N ALA A 472 -13.19 15.79 -11.66
CA ALA A 472 -11.98 16.04 -12.46
C ALA A 472 -11.96 17.48 -13.05
N MET A 473 -13.12 18.02 -13.45
CA MET A 473 -13.22 19.40 -13.93
C MET A 473 -13.05 20.46 -12.83
N VAL A 474 -13.46 20.17 -11.60
CA VAL A 474 -13.30 21.10 -10.45
C VAL A 474 -11.82 21.23 -10.07
N ASN A 475 -11.08 20.12 -10.02
CA ASN A 475 -9.65 20.13 -9.70
C ASN A 475 -8.78 20.80 -10.80
N ILE A 476 -9.16 20.68 -12.08
CA ILE A 476 -8.48 21.38 -13.18
C ILE A 476 -8.72 22.90 -13.10
N LYS A 477 -9.88 23.35 -12.63
CA LYS A 477 -10.17 24.78 -12.43
C LYS A 477 -9.42 25.37 -11.23
N CYS A 478 -9.34 24.66 -10.10
CA CYS A 478 -8.54 25.11 -8.95
C CYS A 478 -7.03 25.15 -9.27
N GLY A 479 -6.50 24.17 -10.02
CA GLY A 479 -5.09 24.17 -10.43
C GLY A 479 -4.72 25.24 -11.47
N ARG A 480 -5.69 25.76 -12.25
CA ARG A 480 -5.47 26.86 -13.20
C ARG A 480 -5.57 28.25 -12.55
N ALA A 481 -6.39 28.42 -11.52
CA ALA A 481 -6.49 29.69 -10.80
C ALA A 481 -5.20 30.02 -10.03
N ILE A 482 -4.55 29.01 -9.44
CA ILE A 482 -3.29 29.18 -8.69
C ILE A 482 -2.10 29.53 -9.61
N ASN A 483 -2.12 29.12 -10.89
CA ASN A 483 -1.02 29.34 -11.84
C ASN A 483 -1.15 30.65 -12.66
N ASN A 484 -2.30 31.34 -12.64
CA ASN A 484 -2.53 32.53 -13.46
C ASN A 484 -2.38 33.88 -12.74
N GLU A 485 -2.18 33.91 -11.41
CA GLU A 485 -1.93 35.16 -10.66
C GLU A 485 -0.44 35.57 -10.61
N GLN A 486 0.48 34.82 -11.21
CA GLN A 486 1.93 35.13 -11.16
C GLN A 486 2.47 35.97 -12.33
N ASN A 487 1.65 36.62 -13.18
CA ASN A 487 2.20 37.48 -14.22
C ASN A 487 1.36 38.72 -14.57
N LYS A 488 1.98 39.89 -14.31
CA LYS A 488 1.73 41.27 -14.79
C LYS A 488 0.69 42.11 -14.03
N MET A 489 1.17 43.09 -13.26
CA MET A 489 1.16 44.49 -13.73
C MET A 489 2.01 45.41 -12.83
N LYS A 490 2.76 46.30 -13.49
CA LYS A 490 3.63 47.34 -12.90
C LYS A 490 2.80 48.49 -12.32
N ILE A 491 3.24 49.00 -11.17
CA ILE A 491 2.72 50.21 -10.52
C ILE A 491 3.47 51.43 -11.08
N CYS A 492 2.73 52.44 -11.52
CA CYS A 492 3.22 53.82 -11.63
C CYS A 492 2.72 54.63 -10.42
N THR A 493 3.59 55.51 -9.94
CA THR A 493 3.60 56.13 -8.61
C THR A 493 2.81 57.43 -8.49
N MET A 494 2.41 57.69 -7.23
CA MET A 494 2.31 58.98 -6.50
C MET A 494 1.50 60.15 -7.07
N GLY A 495 0.65 60.68 -6.20
CA GLY A 495 0.09 62.03 -6.35
C GLY A 495 -0.81 62.37 -5.16
N ASN A 496 -0.19 62.85 -4.10
CA ASN A 496 -0.80 63.39 -2.88
C ASN A 496 -2.04 64.25 -3.14
N ARG A 497 -3.15 63.95 -2.48
CA ARG A 497 -3.67 64.71 -1.33
C ARG A 497 -4.82 63.98 -0.66
#